data_AF-A0A392VSL7-F1
#
_entry.id   AF-A0A392VSL7-F1
#
_cell.length_a   1.000
_cell.length_b   1.000
_cell.length_c   1.000
_cell.angle_alpha   90.00
_cell.angle_beta   90.00
_cell.angle_gamma   90.00
#
_symmetry.space_group_name_H-M   'P 1'
#
loop_
_entity.id
_entity.type
_entity.pdbx_description
1 polymer ?
#
loop_
_entity_poly.entity_id
_entity_poly.type
_entity_poly.pdbx_seq_one_letter_code
_entity_poly.pdbx_strand_id
1 'polypeptide(L)' 'MLRKCPNHGFDELIQIHIFRNGLLPESELLLDATAGGSLLSLSAADAT' A
#
# COMPACT_ATOMS: atom_id res chain seq x y z
N MET A 1 12.47 -2.26 28.65
CA MET A 1 11.30 -2.69 27.86
C MET A 1 11.27 -1.89 26.56
N LEU A 2 11.20 -2.54 25.41
CA LEU A 2 11.13 -1.85 24.12
C LEU A 2 9.77 -1.14 24.02
N ARG A 3 9.80 0.19 23.92
CA ARG A 3 8.59 0.96 23.61
C ARG A 3 8.21 0.64 22.17
N LYS A 4 7.04 0.04 21.98
CA LYS A 4 6.45 -0.09 20.65
C LYS A 4 6.24 1.33 20.11
N CYS A 5 6.79 1.62 18.92
CA CYS A 5 6.55 2.90 18.28
C CYS A 5 5.06 3.02 17.93
N PRO A 6 4.52 4.25 17.74
CA PRO A 6 3.10 4.46 17.45
C PRO A 6 2.59 3.67 16.23
N ASN A 7 3.49 3.36 15.30
CA ASN A 7 3.20 2.65 14.06
C ASN A 7 3.47 1.13 14.14
N HIS A 8 3.78 0.61 15.32
CA HIS A 8 4.08 -0.80 15.49
C HIS A 8 2.78 -1.62 15.48
N GLY A 9 2.71 -2.59 14.57
CA GLY A 9 1.61 -3.56 14.52
C GLY A 9 0.47 -3.16 13.58
N PHE A 10 0.69 -2.27 12.62
CA PHE A 10 -0.24 -2.08 11.52
C PHE A 10 -0.40 -3.38 10.72
N ASP A 11 -1.64 -3.74 10.40
CA ASP A 11 -1.90 -4.84 9.48
C ASP A 11 -1.40 -4.49 8.07
N GLU A 12 -1.27 -5.52 7.24
CA GLU A 12 -0.70 -5.41 5.90
C GLU A 12 -1.48 -4.44 5.01
N LEU A 13 -2.81 -4.40 5.13
CA LEU A 13 -3.65 -3.51 4.33
C LEU A 13 -3.41 -2.05 4.72
N ILE A 14 -3.33 -1.76 6.03
CA ILE A 14 -2.97 -0.43 6.52
C ILE A 14 -1.57 -0.03 6.03
N GLN A 15 -0.60 -0.95 6.06
CA GLN A 15 0.76 -0.67 5.58
C GLN A 15 0.78 -0.33 4.08
N ILE A 16 0.07 -1.11 3.25
CA ILE A 16 -0.04 -0.87 1.81
C ILE A 16 -0.70 0.48 1.53
N HIS A 17 -1.76 0.81 2.27
CA HIS A 17 -2.46 2.08 2.12
C HIS A 17 -1.57 3.28 2.47
N ILE A 18 -0.83 3.20 3.58
CA ILE A 18 0.11 4.25 3.99
C ILE A 18 1.25 4.38 2.97
N PHE A 19 1.82 3.27 2.53
CA PHE A 19 2.88 3.25 1.52
C PHE A 19 2.41 3.95 0.24
N ARG A 20 1.26 3.53 -0.29
CA ARG A 20 0.69 4.06 -1.54
C ARG A 20 0.39 5.56 -1.45
N ASN A 21 -0.28 6.00 -0.39
CA ASN A 21 -0.63 7.42 -0.24
C ASN A 21 0.57 8.32 0.04
N GLY A 22 1.69 7.74 0.49
CA GLY A 22 2.94 8.45 0.73
C GLY A 22 3.81 8.62 -0.52
N LEU A 23 3.41 8.04 -1.67
CA LEU A 23 4.19 8.13 -2.89
C LEU A 23 4.09 9.51 -3.55
N LEU A 24 5.16 9.88 -4.24
CA LEU A 24 5.10 10.98 -5.20
C LEU A 24 4.27 10.55 -6.42
N PRO A 25 3.59 11.48 -7.11
CA PRO A 25 2.70 11.15 -8.23
C PRO A 25 3.36 10.32 -9.34
N GLU A 26 4.64 10.57 -9.64
CA GLU A 26 5.39 9.80 -10.64
C GLU A 26 5.62 8.35 -10.19
N SER A 27 5.96 8.13 -8.93
CA SER A 27 6.15 6.81 -8.35
C SER A 27 4.84 6.04 -8.22
N GLU A 28 3.75 6.73 -7.91
CA GLU A 28 2.40 6.17 -7.92
C GLU A 28 1.99 5.70 -9.32
N LEU A 29 2.23 6.53 -10.34
CA LEU A 29 1.93 6.18 -11.73
C LEU A 29 2.75 4.97 -12.19
N LEU A 30 4.04 4.92 -11.86
CA LEU A 30 4.90 3.78 -12.17
C LEU A 30 4.39 2.51 -11.49
N LEU A 31 4.05 2.60 -10.20
CA LEU A 31 3.51 1.49 -9.43
C LEU A 31 2.26 0.92 -10.10
N ASP A 32 1.29 1.78 -10.43
CA ASP A 32 0.04 1.36 -11.08
C ASP A 32 0.27 0.74 -12.46
N ALA A 33 1.19 1.31 -13.25
CA ALA A 33 1.54 0.75 -14.56
C ALA A 33 2.15 -0.65 -14.44
N THR A 34 3.03 -0.87 -13.44
CA THR A 34 3.65 -2.18 -13.19
C THR A 34 2.67 -3.20 -12.61
N ALA A 35 1.69 -2.74 -11.82
CA ALA A 35 0.64 -3.58 -11.26
C ALA A 35 -0.49 -3.88 -12.27
N GLY A 36 -0.50 -3.22 -13.43
CA GLY A 36 -1.55 -3.37 -14.44
C GLY A 36 -2.87 -2.67 -14.07
N GLY A 37 -2.84 -1.74 -13.12
CA GLY A 37 -4.00 -1.07 -12.55
C GLY A 37 -3.71 -0.51 -11.17
N SER A 38 -4.69 0.17 -10.56
CA SER A 38 -4.48 0.73 -9.23
C SER A 38 -4.35 -0.38 -8.19
N LEU A 39 -3.23 -0.37 -7.45
CA LEU A 39 -2.97 -1.33 -6.36
C LEU A 39 -4.06 -1.30 -5.27
N LEU A 40 -4.69 -0.15 -5.03
CA LEU A 40 -5.83 -0.03 -4.11
C LEU A 40 -7.18 -0.45 -4.73
N SER A 41 -7.23 -0.61 -6.05
CA SER A 41 -8.40 -1.10 -6.79
C SER A 41 -8.40 -2.62 -6.97
N LEU A 42 -7.29 -3.31 -6.69
CA LEU A 42 -7.22 -4.78 -6.57
C LEU A 42 -7.94 -5.20 -5.27
N SER A 43 -9.26 -5.03 -5.28
CA SER A 43 -10.16 -5.76 -4.40
C SER A 43 -9.95 -7.25 -4.65
N ALA A 44 -10.02 -8.06 -3.60
CA ALA A 44 -9.86 -9.51 -3.61
C ALA A 44 -10.78 -10.29 -4.59
N ALA A 45 -11.62 -9.59 -5.35
CA ALA A 45 -12.49 -10.14 -6.39
C ALA A 45 -11.77 -10.51 -7.70
N ASP A 46 -10.64 -9.87 -8.03
CA ASP A 46 -9.96 -10.07 -9.32
C ASP A 46 -8.71 -10.97 -9.23
N ALA A 47 -8.35 -11.42 -8.02
CA ALA A 47 -7.33 -12.44 -7.81
C ALA A 47 -7.97 -13.84 -7.94
N THR A 48 -8.24 -14.28 -9.18
CA THR A 48 -8.69 -15.64 -9.51
C THR A 48 -7.69 -16.37 -10.39
#